data_AF-A0A3N4A8F1-F1
#
_entry.id   AF-A0A3N4A8F1-F1
#
_cell.length_a   1.000
_cell.length_b   1.000
_cell.length_c   1.000
_cell.angle_alpha   90.00
_cell.angle_beta   90.00
_cell.angle_gamma   90.00
#
_symmetry.space_group_name_H-M   'P 1'
#
loop_
_entity.id
_entity.type
_entity.pdbx_description
1 polymer ?
#
loop_
_entity_poly.entity_id
_entity_poly.type
_entity_poly.pdbx_seq_one_letter_code
_entity_poly.pdbx_strand_id
1 'polypeptide(L)'
;MDELSWSGVMAAAGSLIAPTYADANFLTATEYRDALQIVLSDDGLSEQARMQYGGMLLFGYRFGLRFGEALRLEYRDVQHDSGEVILWVRNTAHGDTKTSSSVRVVYLLERLDDVEKHLVERLVGAAGAVWTEAASVPLMSETAGARLLIDRHLTARYLNTLLRSLTGDETLRFHHLRHGWVTRMVGRVEAVELPGFGDEKISEEGWGEFVGADALYPLRSVMVATGHADEHTTLASYAHCIDQVAHAHLRGSSPALSDFALAYSLQIAYATVRRRRARGPLSGRKVSFMPHGVETRKRVPRAPTTLSGSAFPRERIRLEEVDLLLRQVRYTGRDIRSVASRLFLNQDRAEALHSKAVRIEIESGYAGYDLISMDSDLILRSRAPKLKRAQLFHSETLRLQGLLVELEARRASLSEESSNLWLQGLGTWAKSVNVDLALCVVSDTRELQGFYPVTADTLEKRHNVPKECSCPNAENTALNSSAKPSRYLA
;
A
#
# COMPACT_ATOMS: atom_id res chain seq x y z
N MET A 1 21.79 -4.46 -14.27
CA MET A 1 22.64 -5.01 -13.19
C MET A 1 21.87 -6.22 -12.71
N ASP A 2 22.33 -7.42 -13.06
CA ASP A 2 21.59 -8.64 -12.77
C ASP A 2 21.50 -8.81 -11.24
N GLU A 3 20.27 -8.96 -10.74
CA GLU A 3 20.02 -9.17 -9.32
C GLU A 3 20.76 -10.42 -8.84
N LEU A 4 21.51 -10.27 -7.74
CA LEU A 4 22.15 -11.39 -7.06
C LEU A 4 21.08 -12.39 -6.60
N SER A 5 21.18 -13.63 -7.07
CA SER A 5 20.29 -14.72 -6.67
C SER A 5 20.63 -15.16 -5.23
N TRP A 6 19.89 -14.65 -4.26
CA TRP A 6 20.01 -15.01 -2.85
C TRP A 6 19.45 -16.41 -2.51
N SER A 7 18.85 -17.09 -3.49
CA SER A 7 18.16 -18.37 -3.31
C SER A 7 19.05 -19.46 -2.72
N GLY A 8 20.32 -19.53 -3.14
CA GLY A 8 21.28 -20.51 -2.61
C GLY A 8 21.65 -20.29 -1.14
N VAL A 9 21.73 -19.02 -0.71
CA VAL A 9 22.04 -18.67 0.69
C VAL A 9 20.84 -18.92 1.59
N MET A 10 19.63 -18.57 1.13
CA MET A 10 18.38 -18.76 1.88
C MET A 10 18.02 -20.24 2.03
N ALA A 11 18.23 -21.05 0.99
CA ALA A 11 18.06 -22.50 1.05
C ALA A 11 19.01 -23.15 2.06
N ALA A 12 20.27 -22.71 2.12
CA ALA A 12 21.24 -23.19 3.12
C ALA A 12 20.89 -22.76 4.55
N ALA A 13 20.19 -21.63 4.72
CA ALA A 13 19.67 -21.15 6.00
C ALA A 13 18.33 -21.79 6.40
N GLY A 14 17.80 -22.74 5.62
CA GLY A 14 16.54 -23.44 5.90
C GLY A 14 15.28 -22.62 5.60
N SER A 15 15.41 -21.49 4.90
CA SER A 15 14.27 -20.62 4.57
C SER A 15 13.76 -20.93 3.16
N LEU A 16 12.57 -21.53 3.07
CA LEU A 16 11.87 -21.88 1.82
C LEU A 16 11.01 -20.73 1.26
N ILE A 17 11.06 -19.54 1.87
CA ILE A 17 10.16 -18.44 1.54
C ILE A 17 10.74 -17.65 0.37
N ALA A 18 9.98 -17.52 -0.71
CA ALA A 18 10.30 -16.63 -1.83
C ALA A 18 10.52 -15.20 -1.31
N PRO A 19 11.53 -14.46 -1.79
CA PRO A 19 11.77 -13.10 -1.34
C PRO A 19 10.57 -12.24 -1.70
N THR A 20 9.74 -11.93 -0.71
CA THR A 20 8.81 -10.81 -0.81
C THR A 20 9.61 -9.59 -0.40
N TYR A 21 9.91 -8.72 -1.37
CA TYR A 21 10.56 -7.46 -1.08
C TYR A 21 9.61 -6.62 -0.24
N ALA A 22 10.01 -6.32 1.00
CA ALA A 22 9.29 -5.39 1.86
C ALA A 22 9.26 -4.01 1.19
N ASP A 23 8.18 -3.26 1.39
CA ASP A 23 8.08 -1.88 0.92
C ASP A 23 9.03 -0.99 1.74
N ALA A 24 10.27 -0.93 1.26
CA ALA A 24 11.42 -0.39 1.98
C ALA A 24 11.60 1.09 1.70
N ASN A 25 10.81 1.92 2.38
CA ASN A 25 10.94 3.37 2.29
C ASN A 25 10.56 4.06 3.62
N PHE A 26 11.16 5.23 3.88
CA PHE A 26 10.88 6.08 5.04
C PHE A 26 11.25 7.53 4.73
N LEU A 27 10.75 8.46 5.56
CA LEU A 27 11.15 9.87 5.51
C LEU A 27 12.22 10.16 6.54
N THR A 28 13.21 10.96 6.15
CA THR A 28 14.18 11.56 7.06
C THR A 28 13.57 12.67 7.92
N ALA A 29 14.28 13.09 8.97
CA ALA A 29 13.86 14.16 9.85
C ALA A 29 13.70 15.51 9.12
N THR A 30 14.63 15.81 8.22
CA THR A 30 14.57 17.04 7.41
C THR A 30 13.38 17.02 6.46
N GLU A 31 13.17 15.91 5.72
CA GLU A 31 12.03 15.79 4.80
C GLU A 31 10.68 15.87 5.53
N TYR A 32 10.58 15.33 6.73
CA TYR A 32 9.37 15.49 7.55
C TYR A 32 9.13 16.95 7.94
N ARG A 33 10.15 17.66 8.44
CA ARG A 33 10.01 19.08 8.83
C ARG A 33 9.69 19.98 7.65
N ASP A 34 10.33 19.75 6.51
CA ASP A 34 10.05 20.47 5.27
C ASP A 34 8.60 20.23 4.82
N ALA A 35 8.14 18.97 4.83
CA ALA A 35 6.74 18.65 4.52
C ALA A 35 5.79 19.38 5.48
N LEU A 36 6.07 19.35 6.78
CA LEU A 36 5.25 20.02 7.78
C LEU A 36 5.19 21.54 7.55
N GLN A 37 6.34 22.17 7.30
CA GLN A 37 6.42 23.60 7.01
C GLN A 37 5.62 23.97 5.75
N ILE A 38 5.75 23.18 4.68
CA ILE A 38 4.98 23.39 3.45
C ILE A 38 3.48 23.37 3.74
N VAL A 39 2.98 22.36 4.47
CA VAL A 39 1.55 22.29 4.83
C VAL A 39 1.10 23.50 5.63
N LEU A 40 1.86 23.91 6.64
CA LEU A 40 1.48 25.01 7.53
C LEU A 40 1.53 26.38 6.84
N SER A 41 2.33 26.51 5.78
CA SER A 41 2.47 27.72 4.96
C SER A 41 1.60 27.74 3.70
N ASP A 42 0.83 26.69 3.42
CA ASP A 42 0.04 26.59 2.18
C ASP A 42 -1.20 27.49 2.23
N ASP A 43 -1.14 28.62 1.52
CA ASP A 43 -2.25 29.57 1.39
C ASP A 43 -3.46 29.01 0.62
N GLY A 44 -3.29 27.89 -0.10
CA GLY A 44 -4.39 27.16 -0.73
C GLY A 44 -5.25 26.39 0.27
N LEU A 45 -4.78 26.20 1.52
CA LEU A 45 -5.51 25.53 2.59
C LEU A 45 -6.09 26.53 3.59
N SER A 46 -7.29 26.23 4.09
CA SER A 46 -7.84 26.93 5.25
C SER A 46 -6.96 26.69 6.48
N GLU A 47 -6.98 27.60 7.45
CA GLU A 47 -6.20 27.46 8.69
C GLU A 47 -6.49 26.12 9.37
N GLN A 48 -7.77 25.72 9.45
CA GLN A 48 -8.17 24.43 10.01
C GLN A 48 -7.56 23.25 9.22
N ALA A 49 -7.61 23.28 7.89
CA ALA A 49 -7.03 22.23 7.06
C ALA A 49 -5.50 22.13 7.23
N ARG A 50 -4.80 23.27 7.36
CA ARG A 50 -3.35 23.29 7.64
C ARG A 50 -3.03 22.59 8.96
N MET A 51 -3.76 22.90 10.03
CA MET A 51 -3.57 22.26 11.33
C MET A 51 -3.89 20.75 11.28
N GLN A 52 -4.95 20.37 10.57
CA GLN A 52 -5.34 18.97 10.44
C GLN A 52 -4.34 18.15 9.61
N TYR A 53 -3.89 18.68 8.47
CA TYR A 53 -2.94 18.01 7.61
C TYR A 53 -1.55 17.95 8.24
N GLY A 54 -1.14 19.02 8.93
CA GLY A 54 0.06 19.02 9.78
C GLY A 54 -0.05 17.97 10.89
N GLY A 55 -1.19 17.91 11.57
CA GLY A 55 -1.48 16.90 12.60
C GLY A 55 -1.38 15.48 12.06
N MET A 56 -1.90 15.22 10.86
CA MET A 56 -1.75 13.93 10.18
C MET A 56 -0.27 13.56 10.00
N LEU A 57 0.57 14.48 9.50
CA LEU A 57 2.01 14.24 9.37
C LEU A 57 2.66 13.96 10.72
N LEU A 58 2.37 14.77 11.74
CA LEU A 58 2.90 14.62 13.09
C LEU A 58 2.53 13.27 13.70
N PHE A 59 1.27 12.85 13.63
CA PHE A 59 0.81 11.55 14.15
C PHE A 59 1.41 10.36 13.40
N GLY A 60 1.62 10.49 12.08
CA GLY A 60 2.32 9.47 11.31
C GLY A 60 3.81 9.37 11.68
N TYR A 61 4.47 10.51 11.83
CA TYR A 61 5.93 10.59 12.02
C TYR A 61 6.37 10.35 13.47
N ARG A 62 5.75 11.03 14.45
CA ARG A 62 6.12 10.99 15.88
C ARG A 62 5.56 9.81 16.65
N PHE A 63 4.45 9.25 16.18
CA PHE A 63 3.71 8.18 16.88
C PHE A 63 3.56 6.91 16.04
N GLY A 64 4.02 6.91 14.78
CA GLY A 64 3.92 5.74 13.91
C GLY A 64 2.48 5.29 13.62
N LEU A 65 1.49 6.20 13.68
CA LEU A 65 0.10 5.85 13.46
C LEU A 65 -0.17 5.52 11.98
N ARG A 66 -1.08 4.59 11.74
CA ARG A 66 -1.63 4.38 10.39
C ARG A 66 -2.50 5.57 10.02
N PHE A 67 -2.60 5.90 8.73
CA PHE A 67 -3.45 7.00 8.25
C PHE A 67 -4.86 6.96 8.85
N GLY A 68 -5.51 5.79 8.85
CA GLY A 68 -6.85 5.65 9.40
C GLY A 68 -6.93 5.76 10.91
N GLU A 69 -5.85 5.50 11.65
CA GLU A 69 -5.80 5.70 13.10
C GLU A 69 -5.69 7.20 13.40
N ALA A 70 -4.74 7.89 12.76
CA ALA A 70 -4.55 9.34 12.89
C ALA A 70 -5.81 10.13 12.48
N LEU A 71 -6.47 9.75 11.38
CA LEU A 71 -7.68 10.42 10.89
C LEU A 71 -8.84 10.37 11.89
N ARG A 72 -8.90 9.34 12.74
CA ARG A 72 -10.05 9.08 13.63
C ARG A 72 -9.81 9.48 15.09
N LEU A 73 -8.64 10.05 15.40
CA LEU A 73 -8.35 10.50 16.77
C LEU A 73 -9.39 11.53 17.21
N GLU A 74 -9.93 11.31 18.41
CA GLU A 74 -10.84 12.25 19.08
C GLU A 74 -10.09 13.04 20.16
N TYR A 75 -10.68 14.15 20.61
CA TYR A 75 -10.13 14.96 21.70
C TYR A 75 -9.81 14.13 22.95
N ARG A 76 -10.74 13.26 23.37
CA ARG A 76 -10.57 12.37 24.53
C ARG A 76 -9.48 11.31 24.37
N ASP A 77 -8.99 11.09 23.14
CA ASP A 77 -7.93 10.14 22.87
C ASP A 77 -6.54 10.76 23.05
N VAL A 78 -6.46 12.08 23.27
CA VAL A 78 -5.20 12.81 23.42
C VAL A 78 -5.10 13.36 24.82
N GLN A 79 -4.12 12.86 25.57
CA GLN A 79 -3.68 13.49 26.81
C GLN A 79 -2.42 14.29 26.50
N HIS A 80 -2.41 15.57 26.86
CA HIS A 80 -1.24 16.40 26.68
C HIS A 80 -1.05 17.33 27.88
N ASP A 81 0.18 17.39 28.39
CA ASP A 81 0.59 18.32 29.43
C ASP A 81 2.08 18.63 29.26
N SER A 82 2.46 19.90 29.35
CA SER A 82 3.85 20.35 29.50
C SER A 82 4.88 19.75 28.51
N GLY A 83 4.45 19.40 27.29
CA GLY A 83 5.29 18.83 26.24
C GLY A 83 5.24 17.30 26.13
N GLU A 84 4.54 16.62 27.03
CA GLU A 84 4.20 15.20 26.95
C GLU A 84 2.89 15.02 26.20
N VAL A 85 2.82 13.98 25.36
CA VAL A 85 1.62 13.64 24.61
C VAL A 85 1.44 12.13 24.62
N ILE A 86 0.27 11.67 25.04
CA ILE A 86 -0.12 10.27 25.08
C ILE A 86 -1.37 10.09 24.24
N LEU A 87 -1.33 9.14 23.31
CA LEU A 87 -2.42 8.84 22.39
C LEU A 87 -3.07 7.49 22.68
N TRP A 88 -4.39 7.48 22.80
CA TRP A 88 -5.20 6.28 22.93
C TRP A 88 -5.74 5.87 21.57
N VAL A 89 -5.13 4.84 20.97
CA VAL A 89 -5.62 4.28 19.71
C VAL A 89 -6.66 3.21 20.02
N ARG A 90 -7.91 3.43 19.61
CA ARG A 90 -9.02 2.50 19.86
C ARG A 90 -10.01 2.45 18.69
N ASN A 91 -10.94 1.50 18.76
CA ASN A 91 -12.09 1.49 17.84
C ASN A 91 -12.95 2.73 18.12
N THR A 92 -13.37 3.41 17.06
CA THR A 92 -14.27 4.56 17.15
C THR A 92 -15.50 4.33 16.27
N ALA A 93 -16.52 5.19 16.38
CA ALA A 93 -17.68 5.15 15.48
C ALA A 93 -17.28 5.28 13.99
N HIS A 94 -16.08 5.83 13.72
CA HIS A 94 -15.53 6.01 12.37
C HIS A 94 -14.71 4.81 11.88
N GLY A 95 -14.66 3.73 12.65
CA GLY A 95 -14.24 2.42 12.22
C GLY A 95 -13.45 1.65 13.26
N ASP A 96 -13.48 0.33 13.09
CA ASP A 96 -12.71 -0.59 13.91
C ASP A 96 -11.24 -0.63 13.51
N THR A 97 -10.42 -1.00 14.48
CA THR A 97 -9.06 -1.45 14.28
C THR A 97 -9.05 -2.91 13.80
N LYS A 98 -7.99 -3.34 13.09
CA LYS A 98 -7.96 -4.63 12.38
C LYS A 98 -8.02 -5.86 13.30
N THR A 99 -7.60 -5.74 14.56
CA THR A 99 -7.51 -6.82 15.56
C THR A 99 -7.64 -6.25 16.98
N SER A 100 -7.93 -7.08 17.99
CA SER A 100 -7.94 -6.67 19.41
C SER A 100 -6.59 -6.07 19.85
N SER A 101 -5.48 -6.56 19.28
CA SER A 101 -4.11 -6.05 19.49
C SER A 101 -3.86 -4.63 18.98
N SER A 102 -4.82 -4.03 18.28
CA SER A 102 -4.70 -2.70 17.71
C SER A 102 -5.22 -1.59 18.64
N VAL A 103 -5.93 -1.94 19.72
CA VAL A 103 -6.27 -1.02 20.81
C VAL A 103 -5.08 -0.88 21.73
N ARG A 104 -4.52 0.32 21.85
CA ARG A 104 -3.22 0.55 22.50
C ARG A 104 -3.03 2.00 22.92
N VAL A 105 -2.07 2.22 23.81
CA VAL A 105 -1.56 3.54 24.16
C VAL A 105 -0.22 3.75 23.47
N VAL A 106 -0.01 4.94 22.91
CA VAL A 106 1.24 5.33 22.24
C VAL A 106 1.76 6.61 22.88
N TYR A 107 3.00 6.55 23.37
CA TYR A 107 3.68 7.67 24.00
C TYR A 107 4.46 8.48 22.97
N LEU A 108 4.54 9.79 23.18
CA LEU A 108 5.52 10.62 22.51
C LEU A 108 6.91 10.31 23.06
N LEU A 109 7.76 9.70 22.23
CA LEU A 109 9.12 9.30 22.64
C LEU A 109 10.17 10.31 22.23
N GLU A 110 9.84 11.22 21.31
CA GLU A 110 10.77 12.19 20.74
C GLU A 110 10.34 13.60 21.11
N ARG A 111 11.31 14.49 21.33
CA ARG A 111 11.00 15.88 21.66
C ARG A 111 10.36 16.58 20.46
N LEU A 112 9.23 17.23 20.69
CA LEU A 112 8.61 18.14 19.73
C LEU A 112 9.41 19.44 19.63
N ASP A 113 9.59 19.94 18.42
CA ASP A 113 10.04 21.32 18.21
C ASP A 113 8.89 22.32 18.46
N ASP A 114 9.20 23.62 18.42
CA ASP A 114 8.22 24.65 18.75
C ASP A 114 7.08 24.76 17.73
N VAL A 115 7.32 24.39 16.46
CA VAL A 115 6.30 24.33 15.42
C VAL A 115 5.33 23.18 15.72
N GLU A 116 5.88 22.01 16.07
CA GLU A 116 5.11 20.83 16.43
C GLU A 116 4.30 21.02 17.72
N LYS A 117 4.88 21.67 18.75
CA LYS A 117 4.14 22.01 19.98
C LYS A 117 2.97 22.93 19.67
N HIS A 118 3.22 24.01 18.93
CA HIS A 118 2.16 24.94 18.55
C HIS A 118 1.05 24.23 17.77
N LEU A 119 1.41 23.34 16.85
CA LEU A 119 0.46 22.54 16.10
C LEU A 119 -0.42 21.67 17.00
N VAL A 120 0.17 20.96 17.97
CA VAL A 120 -0.59 20.13 18.94
C VAL A 120 -1.52 21.02 19.76
N GLU A 121 -1.04 22.12 20.30
CA GLU A 121 -1.85 23.08 21.09
C GLU A 121 -3.04 23.62 20.29
N ARG A 122 -2.82 24.04 19.03
CA ARG A 122 -3.88 24.56 18.16
C ARG A 122 -4.90 23.48 17.80
N LEU A 123 -4.43 22.29 17.39
CA LEU A 123 -5.30 21.21 16.93
C LEU A 123 -6.15 20.66 18.08
N VAL A 124 -5.52 20.38 19.23
CA VAL A 124 -6.22 19.83 20.40
C VAL A 124 -7.07 20.90 21.07
N GLY A 125 -6.58 22.13 21.18
CA GLY A 125 -7.33 23.26 21.74
C GLY A 125 -8.60 23.59 20.96
N ALA A 126 -8.56 23.52 19.62
CA ALA A 126 -9.75 23.70 18.79
C ALA A 126 -10.82 22.64 19.04
N ALA A 127 -10.41 21.37 19.24
CA ALA A 127 -11.33 20.29 19.58
C ALA A 127 -11.85 20.41 21.04
N GLY A 128 -10.99 20.83 21.97
CA GLY A 128 -11.36 21.05 23.37
C GLY A 128 -12.38 22.17 23.55
N ALA A 129 -12.30 23.24 22.74
CA ALA A 129 -13.23 24.37 22.80
C ALA A 129 -14.70 24.00 22.50
N VAL A 130 -14.92 22.90 21.78
CA VAL A 130 -16.27 22.40 21.44
C VAL A 130 -16.62 21.10 22.17
N TRP A 131 -15.72 20.61 23.03
CA TRP A 131 -15.90 19.33 23.72
C TRP A 131 -16.88 19.44 24.88
N THR A 132 -17.70 18.41 25.01
CA THR A 132 -18.56 18.16 26.18
C THR A 132 -18.44 16.68 26.53
N GLU A 133 -18.62 16.31 27.80
CA GLU A 133 -18.38 14.93 28.28
C GLU A 133 -19.15 13.84 27.51
N ALA A 134 -20.30 14.19 26.93
CA ALA A 134 -21.14 13.27 26.13
C ALA A 134 -20.81 13.27 24.62
N ALA A 135 -19.91 14.13 24.13
CA ALA A 135 -19.65 14.32 22.70
C ALA A 135 -18.38 13.61 22.21
N SER A 136 -18.53 12.83 21.12
CA SER A 136 -17.41 12.45 20.25
C SER A 136 -17.01 13.67 19.41
N VAL A 137 -15.79 14.14 19.61
CA VAL A 137 -15.21 15.29 18.90
C VAL A 137 -13.92 14.85 18.21
N PRO A 138 -13.96 14.55 16.90
CA PRO A 138 -12.76 14.22 16.14
C PRO A 138 -11.83 15.43 15.98
N LEU A 139 -10.51 15.19 16.05
CA LEU A 139 -9.50 16.21 15.72
C LEU A 139 -9.54 16.58 14.23
N MET A 140 -9.87 15.60 13.39
CA MET A 140 -9.96 15.74 11.94
C MET A 140 -11.40 15.98 11.48
N SER A 141 -12.14 16.84 12.17
CA SER A 141 -13.53 17.17 11.85
C SER A 141 -13.65 18.10 10.62
N GLU A 142 -14.63 17.85 9.74
CA GLU A 142 -14.86 18.67 8.54
C GLU A 142 -15.24 20.11 8.88
N THR A 143 -16.06 20.27 9.92
CA THR A 143 -16.44 21.56 10.50
C THR A 143 -16.31 21.48 12.01
N ALA A 144 -16.04 22.62 12.67
CA ALA A 144 -15.83 22.65 14.12
C ALA A 144 -17.02 22.03 14.86
N GLY A 145 -16.76 21.04 15.72
CA GLY A 145 -17.77 20.32 16.50
C GLY A 145 -18.58 19.28 15.72
N ALA A 146 -18.37 19.12 14.41
CA ALA A 146 -19.02 18.08 13.65
C ALA A 146 -18.38 16.71 13.91
N ARG A 147 -19.22 15.67 13.89
CA ARG A 147 -18.78 14.27 13.92
C ARG A 147 -18.25 13.78 12.57
N LEU A 148 -18.52 14.50 11.49
CA LEU A 148 -18.03 14.14 10.17
C LEU A 148 -16.54 14.45 10.07
N LEU A 149 -15.77 13.48 9.57
CA LEU A 149 -14.34 13.62 9.35
C LEU A 149 -14.07 14.35 8.03
N ILE A 150 -12.94 15.04 7.94
CA ILE A 150 -12.39 15.54 6.69
C ILE A 150 -12.29 14.44 5.63
N ASP A 151 -12.41 14.82 4.35
CA ASP A 151 -12.38 13.87 3.26
C ASP A 151 -11.04 13.10 3.23
N ARG A 152 -11.15 11.79 3.45
CA ARG A 152 -10.03 10.85 3.51
C ARG A 152 -9.24 10.80 2.20
N HIS A 153 -9.92 10.86 1.06
CA HIS A 153 -9.28 10.78 -0.26
C HIS A 153 -8.52 12.06 -0.56
N LEU A 154 -9.13 13.23 -0.37
CA LEU A 154 -8.47 14.53 -0.59
C LEU A 154 -7.26 14.69 0.31
N THR A 155 -7.40 14.35 1.59
CA THR A 155 -6.30 14.43 2.57
C THR A 155 -5.16 13.49 2.19
N ALA A 156 -5.45 12.22 1.87
CA ALA A 156 -4.42 11.25 1.47
C ALA A 156 -3.75 11.65 0.16
N ARG A 157 -4.51 12.18 -0.81
CA ARG A 157 -3.98 12.66 -2.08
C ARG A 157 -3.03 13.83 -1.85
N TYR A 158 -3.47 14.87 -1.14
CA TYR A 158 -2.64 16.03 -0.83
C TYR A 158 -1.33 15.62 -0.17
N LEU A 159 -1.41 14.84 0.92
CA LEU A 159 -0.22 14.42 1.66
C LEU A 159 0.70 13.53 0.83
N ASN A 160 0.18 12.54 0.10
CA ASN A 160 1.02 11.68 -0.73
C ASN A 160 1.67 12.46 -1.88
N THR A 161 0.95 13.38 -2.54
CA THR A 161 1.51 14.24 -3.59
C THR A 161 2.62 15.14 -3.03
N LEU A 162 2.40 15.75 -1.86
CA LEU A 162 3.42 16.54 -1.18
C LEU A 162 4.67 15.70 -0.92
N LEU A 163 4.53 14.56 -0.24
CA LEU A 163 5.64 13.69 0.11
C LEU A 163 6.44 13.26 -1.13
N ARG A 164 5.77 12.86 -2.22
CA ARG A 164 6.41 12.48 -3.49
C ARG A 164 7.12 13.65 -4.16
N SER A 165 6.49 14.83 -4.18
CA SER A 165 7.08 16.03 -4.79
C SER A 165 8.34 16.47 -4.04
N LEU A 166 8.27 16.50 -2.70
CA LEU A 166 9.37 16.93 -1.84
C LEU A 166 10.59 16.01 -1.97
N THR A 167 10.35 14.70 -1.93
CA THR A 167 11.42 13.70 -1.96
C THR A 167 11.85 13.33 -3.38
N GLY A 168 11.03 13.63 -4.40
CA GLY A 168 11.22 13.11 -5.75
C GLY A 168 11.03 11.59 -5.84
N ASP A 169 10.36 10.96 -4.87
CA ASP A 169 10.06 9.53 -4.85
C ASP A 169 8.59 9.25 -5.07
N GLU A 170 8.22 8.82 -6.28
CA GLU A 170 6.82 8.49 -6.63
C GLU A 170 6.24 7.31 -5.84
N THR A 171 7.11 6.48 -5.23
CA THR A 171 6.66 5.34 -4.40
C THR A 171 6.28 5.77 -2.99
N LEU A 172 6.69 6.96 -2.56
CA LEU A 172 6.48 7.43 -1.20
C LEU A 172 5.00 7.68 -0.92
N ARG A 173 4.57 7.34 0.29
CA ARG A 173 3.21 7.50 0.79
C ARG A 173 3.22 7.69 2.29
N PHE A 174 2.11 8.19 2.83
CA PHE A 174 1.93 8.43 4.26
C PHE A 174 2.34 7.25 5.14
N HIS A 175 2.12 6.01 4.68
CA HIS A 175 2.49 4.82 5.43
C HIS A 175 3.98 4.79 5.80
N HIS A 176 4.86 5.37 4.99
CA HIS A 176 6.30 5.38 5.20
C HIS A 176 6.74 6.28 6.38
N LEU A 177 5.90 7.19 6.86
CA LEU A 177 6.13 7.90 8.12
C LEU A 177 6.22 6.91 9.29
N ARG A 178 5.34 5.91 9.30
CA ARG A 178 5.34 4.83 10.29
C ARG A 178 6.55 3.91 10.15
N HIS A 179 7.00 3.60 8.93
CA HIS A 179 8.24 2.87 8.74
C HIS A 179 9.43 3.64 9.33
N GLY A 180 9.49 4.96 9.12
CA GLY A 180 10.47 5.84 9.75
C GLY A 180 10.43 5.76 11.26
N TRP A 181 9.25 5.88 11.87
CA TRP A 181 9.08 5.75 13.32
C TRP A 181 9.60 4.40 13.85
N VAL A 182 9.16 3.28 13.25
CA VAL A 182 9.62 1.94 13.66
C VAL A 182 11.13 1.80 13.53
N THR A 183 11.68 2.28 12.41
CA THR A 183 13.11 2.25 12.12
C THR A 183 13.89 3.00 13.20
N ARG A 184 13.45 4.21 13.59
CA ARG A 184 14.08 4.97 14.69
C ARG A 184 14.00 4.26 16.04
N MET A 185 12.84 3.71 16.39
CA MET A 185 12.66 3.02 17.67
C MET A 185 13.51 1.74 17.76
N VAL A 186 13.59 0.95 16.68
CA VAL A 186 14.48 -0.21 16.60
C VAL A 186 15.95 0.22 16.68
N GLY A 187 16.33 1.27 15.96
CA GLY A 187 17.68 1.84 16.08
C GLY A 187 18.03 2.25 17.51
N ARG A 188 17.08 2.81 18.27
CA ARG A 188 17.27 3.16 19.68
C ARG A 188 17.43 1.93 20.58
N VAL A 189 16.62 0.89 20.40
CA VAL A 189 16.73 -0.38 21.13
C VAL A 189 18.14 -0.98 20.94
N GLU A 190 18.60 -0.97 19.70
CA GLU A 190 19.86 -1.60 19.29
C GLU A 190 21.08 -0.67 19.40
N ALA A 191 20.86 0.56 19.94
CA ALA A 191 21.87 1.60 20.08
C ALA A 191 22.67 1.90 18.79
N VAL A 192 21.97 1.95 17.65
CA VAL A 192 22.54 2.26 16.34
C VAL A 192 22.15 3.64 15.88
N GLU A 193 23.15 4.43 15.48
CA GLU A 193 22.92 5.71 14.82
C GLU A 193 22.41 5.50 13.39
N LEU A 194 21.26 6.09 13.10
CA LEU A 194 20.59 5.93 11.81
C LEU A 194 20.77 7.18 10.93
N PRO A 195 21.26 7.03 9.68
CA PRO A 195 21.34 8.12 8.73
C PRO A 195 19.99 8.80 8.49
N GLY A 196 19.98 10.12 8.41
CA GLY A 196 18.76 10.91 8.15
C GLY A 196 17.89 11.18 9.39
N PHE A 197 18.28 10.69 10.57
CA PHE A 197 17.55 10.89 11.83
C PHE A 197 18.39 11.51 12.96
N GLY A 198 19.62 11.93 12.68
CA GLY A 198 20.57 12.38 13.70
C GLY A 198 20.11 13.57 14.56
N ASP A 199 19.16 14.36 14.08
CA ASP A 199 18.60 15.49 14.83
C ASP A 199 17.48 15.07 15.79
N GLU A 200 16.95 13.86 15.66
CA GLU A 200 15.87 13.37 16.52
C GLU A 200 16.42 12.92 17.87
N LYS A 201 15.87 13.49 18.94
CA LYS A 201 16.26 13.18 20.31
C LYS A 201 15.11 12.48 21.02
N ILE A 202 15.37 11.23 21.39
CA ILE A 202 14.47 10.44 22.22
C ILE A 202 14.57 10.91 23.67
N SER A 203 13.43 11.06 24.34
CA SER A 203 13.34 11.37 25.77
C SER A 203 13.75 10.15 26.57
N GLU A 204 14.76 10.25 27.43
CA GLU A 204 15.19 9.15 28.29
C GLU A 204 14.10 8.73 29.30
N GLU A 205 13.35 9.71 29.81
CA GLU A 205 12.23 9.48 30.74
C GLU A 205 11.09 8.74 30.02
N GLY A 206 10.64 9.28 28.88
CA GLY A 206 9.61 8.64 28.06
C GLY A 206 10.03 7.26 27.53
N TRP A 207 11.31 7.07 27.22
CA TRP A 207 11.84 5.76 26.83
C TRP A 207 11.82 4.76 27.97
N GLY A 208 12.19 5.19 29.18
CA GLY A 208 12.17 4.37 30.39
C GLY A 208 10.77 3.86 30.73
N GLU A 209 9.75 4.71 30.61
CA GLU A 209 8.35 4.31 30.80
C GLU A 209 7.85 3.40 29.68
N PHE A 210 8.24 3.70 28.43
CA PHE A 210 7.80 2.97 27.25
C PHE A 210 8.31 1.53 27.20
N VAL A 211 9.61 1.35 27.47
CA VAL A 211 10.23 0.02 27.50
C VAL A 211 9.96 -0.65 28.84
N GLY A 212 10.03 0.11 29.94
CA GLY A 212 10.11 -0.41 31.30
C GLY A 212 11.57 -0.68 31.69
N ALA A 213 12.01 -0.16 32.84
CA ALA A 213 13.40 -0.24 33.29
C ALA A 213 13.99 -1.67 33.35
N ASP A 214 13.15 -2.68 33.57
CA ASP A 214 13.53 -4.10 33.68
C ASP A 214 13.03 -4.97 32.52
N ALA A 215 12.61 -4.38 31.40
CA ALA A 215 12.00 -5.16 30.34
C ALA A 215 13.02 -6.03 29.60
N LEU A 216 12.81 -7.35 29.69
CA LEU A 216 13.59 -8.37 28.98
C LEU A 216 13.43 -8.30 27.45
N TYR A 217 12.40 -7.63 26.93
CA TYR A 217 12.02 -7.64 25.52
C TYR A 217 11.64 -6.24 25.00
N PRO A 218 12.60 -5.30 24.88
CA PRO A 218 12.33 -3.92 24.45
C PRO A 218 11.69 -3.80 23.06
N LEU A 219 11.99 -4.72 22.13
CA LEU A 219 11.34 -4.78 20.81
C LEU A 219 9.83 -5.05 20.91
N ARG A 220 9.38 -5.73 21.97
CA ARG A 220 7.95 -5.98 22.18
C ARG A 220 7.19 -4.69 22.46
N SER A 221 7.80 -3.71 23.15
CA SER A 221 7.18 -2.40 23.33
C SER A 221 6.96 -1.69 21.99
N VAL A 222 7.93 -1.78 21.07
CA VAL A 222 7.82 -1.23 19.69
C VAL A 222 6.71 -1.94 18.91
N MET A 223 6.64 -3.27 18.99
CA MET A 223 5.57 -4.07 18.38
C MET A 223 4.18 -3.69 18.92
N VAL A 224 4.05 -3.52 20.24
CA VAL A 224 2.80 -3.14 20.89
C VAL A 224 2.38 -1.73 20.49
N ALA A 225 3.27 -0.74 20.57
CA ALA A 225 2.95 0.65 20.17
C ALA A 225 2.65 0.81 18.68
N THR A 226 3.15 -0.08 17.84
CA THR A 226 2.75 -0.13 16.44
C THR A 226 1.43 -0.88 16.24
N GLY A 227 1.05 -1.79 17.14
CA GLY A 227 -0.11 -2.65 16.95
C GLY A 227 0.16 -3.69 15.86
N HIS A 228 1.32 -4.35 15.94
CA HIS A 228 1.63 -5.55 15.18
C HIS A 228 1.26 -6.80 15.99
N ALA A 229 0.93 -7.89 15.29
CA ALA A 229 0.58 -9.15 15.93
C ALA A 229 1.82 -9.89 16.47
N ASP A 230 2.97 -9.68 15.84
CA ASP A 230 4.24 -10.32 16.18
C ASP A 230 5.45 -9.40 15.90
N GLU A 231 6.58 -9.69 16.54
CA GLU A 231 7.83 -8.97 16.38
C GLU A 231 8.41 -9.16 14.97
N HIS A 232 8.13 -10.30 14.33
CA HIS A 232 8.58 -10.60 12.96
C HIS A 232 8.06 -9.57 11.96
N THR A 233 6.78 -9.19 12.03
CA THR A 233 6.19 -8.15 11.17
C THR A 233 6.90 -6.82 11.36
N THR A 234 7.26 -6.48 12.61
CA THR A 234 7.99 -5.26 12.94
C THR A 234 9.37 -5.25 12.28
N LEU A 235 10.14 -6.33 12.43
CA LEU A 235 11.52 -6.42 11.91
C LEU A 235 11.59 -6.66 10.40
N ALA A 236 10.74 -7.53 9.85
CA ALA A 236 10.83 -7.96 8.46
C ALA A 236 10.19 -6.97 7.48
N SER A 237 9.21 -6.18 7.91
CA SER A 237 8.44 -5.31 7.01
C SER A 237 8.51 -3.83 7.32
N TYR A 238 8.82 -3.43 8.57
CA TYR A 238 8.78 -2.03 8.97
C TYR A 238 10.14 -1.44 9.37
N ALA A 239 11.04 -2.25 9.94
CA ALA A 239 12.36 -1.80 10.36
C ALA A 239 13.35 -1.82 9.18
N HIS A 240 13.77 -0.64 8.74
CA HIS A 240 14.68 -0.47 7.59
C HIS A 240 16.09 -0.09 8.05
N CYS A 241 16.58 -0.77 9.08
CA CYS A 241 17.94 -0.59 9.62
C CYS A 241 18.58 -1.90 10.11
N ILE A 242 17.99 -3.06 9.80
CA ILE A 242 18.46 -4.36 10.32
C ILE A 242 19.87 -4.69 9.83
N ASP A 243 20.24 -4.22 8.63
CA ASP A 243 21.59 -4.29 8.11
C ASP A 243 22.59 -3.49 8.96
N GLN A 244 22.20 -2.29 9.41
CA GLN A 244 23.01 -1.43 10.29
C GLN A 244 23.11 -2.02 11.70
N VAL A 245 22.01 -2.57 12.23
CA VAL A 245 21.98 -3.32 13.50
C VAL A 245 22.90 -4.53 13.45
N ALA A 246 22.77 -5.36 12.40
CA ALA A 246 23.62 -6.51 12.20
C ALA A 246 25.09 -6.11 12.10
N HIS A 247 25.39 -5.05 11.35
CA HIS A 247 26.75 -4.51 11.23
C HIS A 247 27.32 -4.03 12.57
N ALA A 248 26.53 -3.32 13.39
CA ALA A 248 26.95 -2.89 14.73
C ALA A 248 27.27 -4.08 15.65
N HIS A 249 26.40 -5.08 15.69
CA HIS A 249 26.59 -6.31 16.46
C HIS A 249 27.81 -7.12 15.97
N LEU A 250 27.97 -7.24 14.66
CA LEU A 250 29.07 -7.97 14.05
C LEU A 250 30.41 -7.23 14.20
N ARG A 251 30.44 -5.90 14.33
CA ARG A 251 31.67 -5.16 14.68
C ARG A 251 32.14 -5.50 16.10
N GLY A 252 31.22 -5.56 17.05
CA GLY A 252 31.50 -5.96 18.44
C GLY A 252 32.05 -7.39 18.51
N SER A 253 31.37 -8.33 17.83
CA SER A 253 31.57 -9.77 18.02
C SER A 253 32.28 -10.49 16.87
N SER A 254 32.85 -9.75 15.90
CA SER A 254 33.27 -10.25 14.57
C SER A 254 33.75 -11.70 14.59
N PRO A 255 32.88 -12.65 14.18
CA PRO A 255 33.27 -14.04 14.17
C PRO A 255 34.41 -14.21 13.17
N ALA A 256 35.44 -14.98 13.55
CA ALA A 256 36.50 -15.32 12.63
C ALA A 256 35.89 -16.14 11.48
N LEU A 257 35.72 -15.53 10.30
CA LEU A 257 35.27 -16.25 9.12
C LEU A 257 36.28 -17.37 8.80
N SER A 258 35.76 -18.56 8.48
CA SER A 258 36.58 -19.65 7.98
C SER A 258 37.22 -19.25 6.65
N ASP A 259 38.36 -19.86 6.33
CA ASP A 259 39.03 -19.61 5.05
C ASP A 259 38.11 -19.91 3.85
N PHE A 260 37.18 -20.85 4.02
CA PHE A 260 36.19 -21.21 3.02
C PHE A 260 35.13 -20.11 2.82
N ALA A 261 34.54 -19.60 3.91
CA ALA A 261 33.56 -18.52 3.85
C ALA A 261 34.17 -17.22 3.30
N LEU A 262 35.44 -16.95 3.63
CA LEU A 262 36.18 -15.81 3.10
C LEU A 262 36.52 -15.98 1.60
N ALA A 263 36.88 -17.19 1.17
CA ALA A 263 37.12 -17.49 -0.24
C ALA A 263 35.85 -17.31 -1.09
N TYR A 264 34.72 -17.82 -0.57
CA TYR A 264 33.41 -17.69 -1.21
C TYR A 264 32.95 -16.22 -1.30
N SER A 265 32.97 -15.48 -0.19
CA SER A 265 32.51 -14.08 -0.18
C SER A 265 33.34 -13.15 -1.07
N LEU A 266 34.66 -13.36 -1.14
CA LEU A 266 35.56 -12.58 -1.99
C LEU A 266 35.64 -13.10 -3.43
N GLN A 267 34.97 -14.20 -3.75
CA GLN A 267 35.03 -14.88 -5.05
C GLN A 267 36.48 -15.17 -5.49
N ILE A 268 37.31 -15.69 -4.57
CA ILE A 268 38.70 -16.07 -4.81
C ILE A 268 38.97 -17.52 -4.43
N ALA A 269 40.01 -18.11 -5.00
CA ALA A 269 40.40 -19.49 -4.67
C ALA A 269 40.79 -19.64 -3.18
N TYR A 270 40.36 -20.75 -2.56
CA TYR A 270 40.67 -21.09 -1.17
C TYR A 270 42.18 -21.05 -0.85
N ALA A 271 43.02 -21.55 -1.75
CA ALA A 271 44.48 -21.52 -1.60
C ALA A 271 45.07 -20.09 -1.56
N THR A 272 44.39 -19.12 -2.17
CA THR A 272 44.76 -17.70 -2.15
C THR A 272 44.48 -17.09 -0.78
N VAL A 273 43.36 -17.43 -0.14
CA VAL A 273 43.03 -17.01 1.23
C VAL A 273 44.07 -17.52 2.23
N ARG A 274 44.40 -18.82 2.17
CA ARG A 274 45.43 -19.43 3.03
C ARG A 274 46.80 -18.77 2.88
N ARG A 275 47.24 -18.53 1.63
CA ARG A 275 48.52 -17.82 1.36
C ARG A 275 48.51 -16.39 1.87
N ARG A 276 47.37 -15.69 1.76
CA ARG A 276 47.22 -14.31 2.26
C ARG A 276 47.28 -14.26 3.80
N ARG A 277 46.67 -15.21 4.51
CA ARG A 277 46.80 -15.35 5.98
C ARG A 277 48.23 -15.66 6.42
N ALA A 278 48.95 -16.50 5.68
CA ALA A 278 50.34 -16.86 6.01
C ALA A 278 51.37 -15.74 5.78
N ARG A 279 51.03 -14.70 4.99
CA ARG A 279 51.96 -13.63 4.55
C ARG A 279 51.84 -12.32 5.32
N GLY A 280 50.97 -12.21 6.32
CA GLY A 280 50.80 -10.98 7.10
C GLY A 280 49.63 -11.05 8.09
N PRO A 281 49.26 -9.94 8.75
CA PRO A 281 48.24 -9.88 9.81
C PRO A 281 46.81 -9.98 9.25
N LEU A 282 46.58 -10.92 8.35
CA LEU A 282 45.25 -11.41 7.98
C LEU A 282 44.81 -12.56 8.91
N SER A 283 45.69 -13.04 9.78
CA SER A 283 45.31 -13.76 11.01
C SER A 283 44.62 -12.78 11.95
N GLY A 284 43.29 -12.75 11.93
CA GLY A 284 42.52 -11.90 12.85
C GLY A 284 42.14 -10.51 12.33
N ARG A 285 42.33 -10.20 11.04
CA ARG A 285 41.54 -9.12 10.44
C ARG A 285 40.08 -9.60 10.47
N LYS A 286 39.35 -9.16 11.51
CA LYS A 286 37.90 -9.02 11.47
C LYS A 286 37.61 -8.55 10.06
N VAL A 287 36.90 -9.35 9.26
CA VAL A 287 36.37 -8.80 8.02
C VAL A 287 35.51 -7.67 8.53
N SER A 288 36.00 -6.43 8.37
CA SER A 288 35.12 -5.29 8.47
C SER A 288 34.14 -5.61 7.38
N PHE A 289 32.93 -6.04 7.76
CA PHE A 289 31.76 -5.69 7.00
C PHE A 289 31.97 -4.19 6.77
N MET A 290 32.40 -3.83 5.56
CA MET A 290 32.49 -2.44 5.23
C MET A 290 31.06 -1.98 5.46
N PRO A 291 30.80 -0.92 6.26
CA PRO A 291 29.48 -0.34 6.25
C PRO A 291 29.18 -0.17 4.76
N HIS A 292 28.16 -0.85 4.27
CA HIS A 292 27.73 -0.58 2.93
C HIS A 292 27.33 0.87 3.02
N GLY A 293 28.18 1.75 2.48
CA GLY A 293 27.79 3.09 2.12
C GLY A 293 26.79 2.89 1.01
N VAL A 294 25.59 2.43 1.37
CA VAL A 294 24.41 2.58 0.54
C VAL A 294 24.34 4.08 0.45
N GLU A 295 24.83 4.61 -0.67
CA GLU A 295 24.68 6.01 -0.97
C GLU A 295 23.19 6.24 -0.95
N THR A 296 22.71 6.83 0.14
CA THR A 296 21.36 7.37 0.21
C THR A 296 21.29 8.31 -0.99
N ARG A 297 20.45 7.96 -1.98
CA ARG A 297 20.33 8.77 -3.18
C ARG A 297 20.01 10.18 -2.71
N LYS A 298 20.94 11.11 -2.89
CA LYS A 298 20.67 12.54 -2.71
C LYS A 298 19.68 12.90 -3.79
N ARG A 299 18.40 12.86 -3.44
CA ARG A 299 17.34 13.25 -4.36
C ARG A 299 17.31 14.76 -4.38
N VAL A 300 17.27 15.33 -5.57
CA VAL A 300 17.13 16.77 -5.73
C VAL A 300 15.69 17.08 -5.33
N PRO A 301 15.45 17.86 -4.27
CA PRO A 301 14.10 18.28 -3.92
C PRO A 301 13.49 18.96 -5.15
N ARG A 302 12.35 18.46 -5.64
CA ARG A 302 11.60 19.27 -6.60
C ARG A 302 11.02 20.42 -5.79
N ALA A 303 11.11 21.65 -6.33
CA ALA A 303 10.48 22.79 -5.70
C ALA A 303 9.04 22.41 -5.36
N PRO A 304 8.57 22.64 -4.12
CA PRO A 304 7.20 22.34 -3.76
C PRO A 304 6.31 23.12 -4.69
N THR A 305 5.68 22.43 -5.64
CA THR A 305 4.66 23.03 -6.48
C THR A 305 3.58 23.47 -5.51
N THR A 306 3.34 24.77 -5.37
CA THR A 306 2.23 25.29 -4.57
C THR A 306 0.99 24.48 -4.89
N LEU A 307 0.55 23.65 -3.94
CA LEU A 307 -0.58 22.74 -4.09
C LEU A 307 -1.88 23.54 -3.92
N SER A 308 -2.03 24.62 -4.71
CA SER A 308 -3.21 25.47 -4.68
C SER A 308 -4.46 24.63 -4.91
N GLY A 309 -5.47 24.82 -4.05
CA GLY A 309 -6.68 23.99 -3.95
C GLY A 309 -7.50 23.86 -5.24
N SER A 310 -7.21 24.64 -6.29
CA SER A 310 -7.84 24.51 -7.61
C SER A 310 -7.05 23.66 -8.63
N ALA A 311 -5.83 23.24 -8.30
CA ALA A 311 -4.87 22.66 -9.25
C ALA A 311 -4.68 21.14 -9.12
N PHE A 312 -5.48 20.45 -8.30
CA PHE A 312 -5.55 18.99 -8.43
C PHE A 312 -6.45 18.68 -9.62
N PRO A 313 -5.92 18.04 -10.69
CA PRO A 313 -6.75 17.62 -11.81
C PRO A 313 -7.96 16.85 -11.29
N ARG A 314 -9.10 16.93 -11.98
CA ARG A 314 -10.28 16.11 -11.73
C ARG A 314 -9.95 14.63 -11.99
N GLU A 315 -9.17 14.03 -11.11
CA GLU A 315 -8.41 12.80 -11.38
C GLU A 315 -9.32 11.60 -11.59
N ARG A 316 -9.31 11.09 -12.80
CA ARG A 316 -10.06 9.92 -13.23
C ARG A 316 -9.56 8.70 -12.45
N ILE A 317 -10.47 7.86 -11.94
CA ILE A 317 -10.09 6.57 -11.35
C ILE A 317 -9.44 5.74 -12.47
N ARG A 318 -8.20 5.28 -12.26
CA ARG A 318 -7.45 4.48 -13.22
C ARG A 318 -8.09 3.10 -13.38
N LEU A 319 -7.96 2.48 -14.54
CA LEU A 319 -8.55 1.19 -14.86
C LEU A 319 -8.14 0.09 -13.87
N GLU A 320 -6.88 0.09 -13.43
CA GLU A 320 -6.36 -0.81 -12.39
C GLU A 320 -7.03 -0.58 -11.02
N GLU A 321 -7.34 0.68 -10.68
CA GLU A 321 -8.03 1.05 -9.44
C GLU A 321 -9.51 0.68 -9.52
N VAL A 322 -10.11 0.76 -10.71
CA VAL A 322 -11.47 0.27 -10.98
C VAL A 322 -11.56 -1.24 -10.71
N ASP A 323 -10.67 -2.03 -11.32
CA ASP A 323 -10.62 -3.48 -11.08
C ASP A 323 -10.39 -3.81 -9.60
N LEU A 324 -9.42 -3.17 -8.95
CA LEU A 324 -9.16 -3.38 -7.52
C LEU A 324 -10.39 -3.04 -6.66
N LEU A 325 -11.04 -1.90 -6.93
CA LEU A 325 -12.24 -1.46 -6.22
C LEU A 325 -13.36 -2.51 -6.32
N LEU A 326 -13.70 -2.93 -7.54
CA LEU A 326 -14.79 -3.89 -7.78
C LEU A 326 -14.47 -5.28 -7.21
N ARG A 327 -13.22 -5.75 -7.31
CA ARG A 327 -12.80 -6.99 -6.64
C ARG A 327 -12.91 -6.90 -5.13
N GLN A 328 -12.50 -5.80 -4.52
CA GLN A 328 -12.60 -5.63 -3.07
C GLN A 328 -14.06 -5.57 -2.60
N VAL A 329 -14.96 -4.95 -3.36
CA VAL A 329 -16.41 -5.04 -3.11
C VAL A 329 -16.85 -6.51 -3.13
N ARG A 330 -16.52 -7.26 -4.20
CA ARG A 330 -16.84 -8.69 -4.32
C ARG A 330 -16.31 -9.53 -3.16
N TYR A 331 -15.06 -9.35 -2.77
CA TYR A 331 -14.43 -10.18 -1.74
C TYR A 331 -14.91 -9.85 -0.33
N THR A 332 -15.18 -8.57 -0.06
CA THR A 332 -15.54 -8.13 1.29
C THR A 332 -17.05 -8.08 1.53
N GLY A 333 -17.86 -8.05 0.46
CA GLY A 333 -19.31 -7.87 0.54
C GLY A 333 -19.73 -6.51 1.12
N ARG A 334 -18.81 -5.54 1.17
CA ARG A 334 -19.07 -4.21 1.72
C ARG A 334 -19.58 -3.26 0.64
N ASP A 335 -20.34 -2.26 1.08
CA ASP A 335 -20.76 -1.13 0.24
C ASP A 335 -19.57 -0.46 -0.47
N ILE A 336 -19.78 -0.02 -1.71
CA ILE A 336 -18.71 0.51 -2.55
C ILE A 336 -18.11 1.80 -2.01
N ARG A 337 -18.89 2.67 -1.34
CA ARG A 337 -18.37 3.90 -0.74
C ARG A 337 -17.42 3.56 0.41
N SER A 338 -17.76 2.54 1.20
CA SER A 338 -16.88 2.01 2.25
C SER A 338 -15.56 1.48 1.68
N VAL A 339 -15.60 0.70 0.60
CA VAL A 339 -14.39 0.17 -0.05
C VAL A 339 -13.57 1.29 -0.68
N ALA A 340 -14.21 2.22 -1.40
CA ALA A 340 -13.57 3.38 -2.01
C ALA A 340 -12.83 4.23 -0.97
N SER A 341 -13.47 4.52 0.17
CA SER A 341 -12.84 5.21 1.30
C SER A 341 -11.59 4.48 1.79
N ARG A 342 -11.63 3.15 1.93
CA ARG A 342 -10.46 2.34 2.35
C ARG A 342 -9.33 2.39 1.33
N LEU A 343 -9.65 2.43 0.03
CA LEU A 343 -8.70 2.53 -1.08
C LEU A 343 -8.26 3.96 -1.36
N PHE A 344 -8.71 4.95 -0.58
CA PHE A 344 -8.44 6.36 -0.82
C PHE A 344 -8.90 6.81 -2.20
N LEU A 345 -10.10 6.43 -2.61
CA LEU A 345 -10.76 6.84 -3.85
C LEU A 345 -11.95 7.75 -3.53
N ASN A 346 -12.29 8.65 -4.46
CA ASN A 346 -13.46 9.51 -4.34
C ASN A 346 -14.75 8.66 -4.32
N GLN A 347 -15.55 8.80 -3.25
CA GLN A 347 -16.71 7.94 -3.00
C GLN A 347 -17.83 8.14 -4.02
N ASP A 348 -18.10 9.39 -4.42
CA ASP A 348 -19.19 9.69 -5.36
C ASP A 348 -18.86 9.19 -6.77
N ARG A 349 -17.58 9.28 -7.17
CA ARG A 349 -17.10 8.67 -8.42
C ARG A 349 -17.16 7.16 -8.38
N ALA A 350 -16.83 6.55 -7.24
CA ALA A 350 -16.93 5.11 -7.05
C ALA A 350 -18.40 4.65 -7.14
N GLU A 351 -19.34 5.38 -6.55
CA GLU A 351 -20.77 5.10 -6.63
C GLU A 351 -21.28 5.23 -8.08
N ALA A 352 -20.94 6.31 -8.78
CA ALA A 352 -21.27 6.48 -10.19
C ALA A 352 -20.64 5.38 -11.08
N LEU A 353 -19.47 4.88 -10.71
CA LEU A 353 -18.82 3.76 -11.39
C LEU A 353 -19.53 2.44 -11.11
N HIS A 354 -19.95 2.20 -9.87
CA HIS A 354 -20.70 1.01 -9.47
C HIS A 354 -21.96 0.85 -10.31
N SER A 355 -22.77 1.91 -10.42
CA SER A 355 -24.02 1.87 -11.19
C SER A 355 -23.77 1.54 -12.68
N LYS A 356 -22.64 1.99 -13.24
CA LYS A 356 -22.24 1.65 -14.61
C LYS A 356 -21.77 0.20 -14.72
N ALA A 357 -20.97 -0.27 -13.77
CA ALA A 357 -20.46 -1.63 -13.75
C ALA A 357 -21.59 -2.66 -13.60
N VAL A 358 -22.55 -2.41 -12.70
CA VAL A 358 -23.78 -3.20 -12.55
C VAL A 358 -24.54 -3.30 -13.87
N ARG A 359 -24.72 -2.17 -14.57
CA ARG A 359 -25.38 -2.17 -15.88
C ARG A 359 -24.64 -3.02 -16.91
N ILE A 360 -23.31 -2.95 -16.94
CA ILE A 360 -22.49 -3.76 -17.85
C ILE A 360 -22.62 -5.26 -17.53
N GLU A 361 -22.63 -5.67 -16.27
CA GLU A 361 -22.86 -7.08 -15.91
C GLU A 361 -24.25 -7.56 -16.35
N ILE A 362 -25.28 -6.71 -16.24
CA ILE A 362 -26.63 -7.00 -16.73
C ILE A 362 -26.64 -7.14 -18.26
N GLU A 363 -26.08 -6.17 -18.98
CA GLU A 363 -26.09 -6.12 -20.44
C GLU A 363 -25.27 -7.26 -21.07
N SER A 364 -24.13 -7.59 -20.47
CA SER A 364 -23.23 -8.65 -20.98
C SER A 364 -23.54 -10.05 -20.49
N GLY A 365 -24.33 -10.19 -19.43
CA GLY A 365 -24.52 -11.46 -18.74
C GLY A 365 -23.27 -12.00 -18.04
N TYR A 366 -22.18 -11.23 -17.97
CA TYR A 366 -20.94 -11.63 -17.32
C TYR A 366 -20.87 -11.12 -15.89
N ALA A 367 -21.07 -12.01 -14.91
CA ALA A 367 -20.95 -11.71 -13.47
C ALA A 367 -19.51 -11.94 -12.97
N GLY A 368 -18.57 -11.15 -13.48
CA GLY A 368 -17.15 -11.16 -13.12
C GLY A 368 -16.88 -10.63 -11.72
N TYR A 369 -17.59 -9.59 -11.31
CA TYR A 369 -17.49 -9.00 -9.98
C TYR A 369 -18.72 -9.30 -9.13
N ASP A 370 -19.80 -9.78 -9.74
CA ASP A 370 -21.02 -10.23 -9.04
C ASP A 370 -21.64 -9.06 -8.25
N LEU A 371 -21.71 -7.89 -8.88
CA LEU A 371 -22.12 -6.63 -8.26
C LEU A 371 -23.62 -6.55 -8.09
N ILE A 372 -24.38 -7.13 -9.01
CA ILE A 372 -25.85 -7.13 -8.94
C ILE A 372 -26.33 -7.83 -7.66
N SER A 373 -25.69 -8.93 -7.28
CA SER A 373 -26.02 -9.64 -6.04
C SER A 373 -25.65 -8.84 -4.79
N MET A 374 -24.85 -7.78 -4.91
CA MET A 374 -24.41 -6.88 -3.84
C MET A 374 -25.09 -5.51 -3.87
N ASP A 375 -25.89 -5.21 -4.90
CA ASP A 375 -26.50 -3.89 -5.08
C ASP A 375 -27.55 -3.58 -4.00
N SER A 376 -27.62 -2.32 -3.58
CA SER A 376 -28.60 -1.84 -2.60
C SER A 376 -30.04 -1.88 -3.11
N ASP A 377 -30.24 -1.83 -4.43
CA ASP A 377 -31.56 -1.84 -5.06
C ASP A 377 -32.16 -3.27 -5.07
N LEU A 378 -33.14 -3.48 -4.20
CA LEU A 378 -33.88 -4.73 -4.06
C LEU A 378 -34.71 -5.09 -5.31
N ILE A 379 -35.16 -4.09 -6.07
CA ILE A 379 -35.91 -4.30 -7.31
C ILE A 379 -34.97 -4.81 -8.40
N LEU A 380 -33.78 -4.22 -8.52
CA LEU A 380 -32.76 -4.72 -9.44
C LEU A 380 -32.34 -6.13 -9.08
N ARG A 381 -32.05 -6.42 -7.81
CA ARG A 381 -31.70 -7.77 -7.34
C ARG A 381 -32.77 -8.82 -7.65
N SER A 382 -34.04 -8.50 -7.45
CA SER A 382 -35.15 -9.43 -7.68
C SER A 382 -35.45 -9.67 -9.15
N ARG A 383 -35.17 -8.70 -10.03
CA ARG A 383 -35.38 -8.79 -11.47
C ARG A 383 -34.14 -9.22 -12.26
N ALA A 384 -32.99 -9.27 -11.60
CA ALA A 384 -31.74 -9.62 -12.25
C ALA A 384 -31.78 -11.05 -12.80
N PRO A 385 -31.27 -11.27 -14.03
CA PRO A 385 -31.05 -12.62 -14.53
C PRO A 385 -30.13 -13.39 -13.56
N LYS A 386 -30.38 -14.69 -13.37
CA LYS A 386 -29.46 -15.56 -12.62
C LYS A 386 -28.18 -15.73 -13.41
N LEU A 387 -27.22 -14.82 -13.19
CA LEU A 387 -25.91 -14.89 -13.82
C LEU A 387 -25.07 -15.99 -13.16
N LYS A 388 -24.37 -16.79 -13.96
CA LYS A 388 -23.38 -17.73 -13.45
C LYS A 388 -22.19 -16.92 -12.91
N ARG A 389 -21.89 -17.11 -11.64
CA ARG A 389 -20.76 -16.44 -10.97
C ARG A 389 -19.45 -16.89 -11.62
N ALA A 390 -18.68 -15.96 -12.17
CA ALA A 390 -17.39 -16.27 -12.74
C ALA A 390 -16.36 -16.59 -11.64
N GLN A 391 -15.56 -17.63 -11.82
CA GLN A 391 -14.40 -17.89 -10.97
C GLN A 391 -13.27 -16.94 -11.39
N LEU A 392 -12.67 -16.24 -10.42
CA LEU A 392 -11.50 -15.39 -10.65
C LEU A 392 -10.26 -16.16 -10.24
N PHE A 393 -9.43 -16.55 -11.21
CA PHE A 393 -8.16 -17.22 -10.94
C PHE A 393 -7.04 -16.18 -10.70
N HIS A 394 -6.10 -16.52 -9.83
CA HIS A 394 -5.03 -15.60 -9.44
C HIS A 394 -4.14 -15.19 -10.63
N SER A 395 -3.74 -16.16 -11.47
CA SER A 395 -2.93 -15.92 -12.66
C SER A 395 -3.64 -15.07 -13.71
N GLU A 396 -4.94 -15.28 -13.91
CA GLU A 396 -5.76 -14.46 -14.81
C GLU A 396 -5.93 -13.04 -14.29
N THR A 397 -6.08 -12.89 -12.97
CA THR A 397 -6.16 -11.57 -12.32
C THR A 397 -4.87 -10.77 -12.54
N LEU A 398 -3.70 -11.39 -12.33
CA LEU A 398 -2.41 -10.75 -12.58
C LEU A 398 -2.25 -10.36 -14.06
N ARG A 399 -2.65 -11.25 -14.98
CA ARG A 399 -2.64 -10.96 -16.42
C ARG A 399 -3.57 -9.79 -16.78
N LEU A 400 -4.78 -9.76 -16.22
CA LEU A 400 -5.74 -8.68 -16.44
C LEU A 400 -5.17 -7.35 -15.96
N GLN A 401 -4.58 -7.30 -14.76
CA GLN A 401 -3.96 -6.08 -14.23
C GLN A 401 -2.89 -5.54 -15.17
N GLY A 402 -2.03 -6.40 -15.72
CA GLY A 402 -1.05 -6.00 -16.74
C GLY A 402 -1.69 -5.41 -18.00
N LEU A 403 -2.76 -6.04 -18.51
CA LEU A 403 -3.50 -5.55 -19.67
C LEU A 403 -4.19 -4.19 -19.41
N LEU A 404 -4.70 -3.96 -18.19
CA LEU A 404 -5.34 -2.68 -17.85
C LEU A 404 -4.35 -1.52 -17.87
N VAL A 405 -3.12 -1.73 -17.40
CA VAL A 405 -2.04 -0.73 -17.46
C VAL A 405 -1.70 -0.40 -18.93
N GLU A 406 -1.53 -1.43 -19.77
CA GLU A 406 -1.27 -1.24 -21.20
C GLU A 406 -2.42 -0.50 -21.91
N LEU A 407 -3.67 -0.86 -21.59
CA LEU A 407 -4.86 -0.22 -22.15
C LEU A 407 -5.00 1.24 -21.73
N GLU A 408 -4.64 1.59 -20.49
CA GLU A 408 -4.68 2.96 -20.00
C GLU A 408 -3.68 3.85 -20.75
N ALA A 409 -2.44 3.37 -20.93
CA ALA A 409 -1.42 4.06 -21.70
C ALA A 409 -1.84 4.22 -23.16
N ARG A 410 -2.39 3.17 -23.79
CA ARG A 410 -2.87 3.23 -25.17
C ARG A 410 -4.03 4.21 -25.31
N ARG A 411 -5.01 4.17 -24.41
CA ARG A 411 -6.15 5.08 -24.41
C ARG A 411 -5.73 6.55 -24.35
N ALA A 412 -4.69 6.87 -23.57
CA ALA A 412 -4.18 8.24 -23.47
C ALA A 412 -3.58 8.76 -24.79
N SER A 413 -3.18 7.85 -25.70
CA SER A 413 -2.62 8.19 -27.02
C SER A 413 -3.66 8.29 -28.14
N LEU A 414 -4.92 7.88 -27.91
CA LEU A 414 -5.97 7.92 -28.93
C LEU A 414 -6.47 9.35 -29.15
N SER A 415 -6.77 9.69 -30.41
CA SER A 415 -7.53 10.90 -30.73
C SER A 415 -8.94 10.83 -30.15
N GLU A 416 -9.61 11.98 -30.01
CA GLU A 416 -10.99 12.02 -29.49
C GLU A 416 -11.95 11.19 -30.36
N GLU A 417 -11.82 11.26 -31.68
CA GLU A 417 -12.60 10.48 -32.63
C GLU A 417 -12.35 8.97 -32.47
N SER A 418 -11.09 8.54 -32.42
CA SER A 418 -10.74 7.14 -32.19
C SER A 418 -11.19 6.64 -30.81
N SER A 419 -11.14 7.50 -29.78
CA SER A 419 -11.62 7.16 -28.44
C SER A 419 -13.12 6.92 -28.42
N ASN A 420 -13.90 7.75 -29.13
CA ASN A 420 -15.35 7.60 -29.25
C ASN A 420 -15.74 6.32 -30.00
N LEU A 421 -15.06 6.02 -31.12
CA LEU A 421 -15.24 4.78 -31.87
C LEU A 421 -14.92 3.56 -31.01
N TRP A 422 -13.83 3.60 -30.25
CA TRP A 422 -13.43 2.51 -29.36
C TRP A 422 -14.45 2.28 -28.23
N LEU A 423 -14.96 3.35 -27.60
CA LEU A 423 -16.01 3.26 -26.58
C LEU A 423 -17.34 2.73 -27.13
N GLN A 424 -17.71 3.14 -28.35
CA GLN A 424 -18.88 2.61 -29.03
C GLN A 424 -18.74 1.10 -29.27
N GLY A 425 -17.57 0.65 -29.72
CA GLY A 425 -17.30 -0.76 -29.95
C GLY A 425 -17.31 -1.61 -28.68
N LEU A 426 -16.80 -1.09 -27.57
CA LEU A 426 -16.93 -1.74 -26.27
C LEU A 426 -18.40 -1.87 -25.84
N GLY A 427 -19.21 -0.84 -26.11
CA GLY A 427 -20.65 -0.89 -25.87
C GLY A 427 -21.36 -1.96 -26.70
N THR A 428 -21.00 -2.09 -27.98
CA THR A 428 -21.51 -3.17 -28.84
C THR A 428 -21.04 -4.53 -28.36
N TRP A 429 -19.76 -4.67 -28.01
CA TRP A 429 -19.22 -5.92 -27.48
C TRP A 429 -19.99 -6.35 -26.23
N ALA A 430 -20.16 -5.46 -25.25
CA ALA A 430 -20.90 -5.74 -24.03
C ALA A 430 -22.31 -6.27 -24.30
N LYS A 431 -23.01 -5.79 -25.34
CA LYS A 431 -24.38 -6.25 -25.67
C LYS A 431 -24.44 -7.52 -26.52
N SER A 432 -23.37 -7.79 -27.26
CA SER A 432 -23.28 -8.93 -28.19
C SER A 432 -22.70 -10.20 -27.56
N VAL A 433 -22.08 -10.10 -26.38
CA VAL A 433 -21.49 -11.25 -25.69
C VAL A 433 -22.58 -12.21 -25.21
N ASN A 434 -22.46 -13.47 -25.61
CA ASN A 434 -23.20 -14.58 -25.05
C ASN A 434 -22.25 -15.42 -24.19
N VAL A 435 -22.36 -15.27 -22.86
CA VAL A 435 -21.47 -15.92 -21.89
C VAL A 435 -21.64 -17.44 -21.88
N ASP A 436 -22.85 -17.96 -22.06
CA ASP A 436 -23.11 -19.40 -22.07
C ASP A 436 -22.47 -20.10 -23.28
N LEU A 437 -22.39 -19.39 -24.42
CA LEU A 437 -21.77 -19.90 -25.64
C LEU A 437 -20.30 -19.48 -25.81
N ALA A 438 -19.77 -18.64 -24.94
CA ALA A 438 -18.45 -18.03 -25.04
C ALA A 438 -18.18 -17.38 -26.42
N LEU A 439 -19.20 -16.74 -27.00
CA LEU A 439 -19.17 -16.15 -28.35
C LEU A 439 -19.77 -14.74 -28.34
N CYS A 440 -19.39 -13.91 -29.31
CA CYS A 440 -20.07 -12.65 -29.58
C CYS A 440 -21.02 -12.85 -30.77
N VAL A 441 -22.31 -12.57 -30.57
CA VAL A 441 -23.33 -12.65 -31.60
C VAL A 441 -23.65 -11.22 -32.04
N VAL A 442 -23.15 -10.86 -33.22
CA VAL A 442 -23.42 -9.57 -33.87
C VAL A 442 -24.56 -9.77 -34.85
N SER A 443 -25.66 -9.06 -34.66
CA SER A 443 -26.93 -9.31 -35.34
C SER A 443 -27.14 -8.44 -36.59
N ASP A 444 -26.47 -7.29 -36.69
CA ASP A 444 -26.56 -6.40 -37.84
C ASP A 444 -25.22 -5.75 -38.28
N THR A 445 -25.24 -5.11 -39.45
CA THR A 445 -24.07 -4.46 -40.05
C THR A 445 -23.61 -3.20 -39.30
N ARG A 446 -24.49 -2.55 -38.52
CA ARG A 446 -24.15 -1.38 -37.72
C ARG A 446 -23.42 -1.80 -36.44
N GLU A 447 -23.85 -2.89 -35.82
CA GLU A 447 -23.14 -3.53 -34.71
C GLU A 447 -21.77 -4.02 -35.17
N LEU A 448 -21.67 -4.63 -36.36
CA LEU A 448 -20.39 -5.07 -36.93
C LEU A 448 -19.42 -3.90 -37.15
N GLN A 449 -19.91 -2.77 -37.69
CA GLN A 449 -19.11 -1.56 -37.87
C GLN A 449 -18.65 -0.95 -36.53
N GLY A 450 -19.48 -1.05 -35.48
CA GLY A 450 -19.10 -0.66 -34.13
C GLY A 450 -18.08 -1.61 -33.49
N PHE A 451 -18.13 -2.91 -33.80
CA PHE A 451 -17.26 -3.93 -33.22
C PHE A 451 -15.82 -3.91 -33.75
N TYR A 452 -15.67 -3.57 -35.03
CA TYR A 452 -14.40 -3.63 -35.78
C TYR A 452 -13.23 -2.85 -35.14
N PRO A 453 -13.42 -1.60 -34.63
CA PRO A 453 -12.35 -0.83 -33.99
C PRO A 453 -11.74 -1.50 -32.76
N VAL A 454 -12.49 -2.34 -32.04
CA VAL A 454 -12.01 -3.02 -30.83
C VAL A 454 -11.29 -4.32 -31.19
N THR A 455 -11.74 -5.03 -32.22
CA THR A 455 -11.15 -6.30 -32.66
C THR A 455 -9.96 -6.15 -33.61
N ALA A 456 -9.93 -5.12 -34.45
CA ALA A 456 -8.81 -4.84 -35.34
C ALA A 456 -7.51 -4.55 -34.56
N ASP A 457 -7.65 -3.99 -33.36
CA ASP A 457 -6.54 -3.61 -32.47
C ASP A 457 -6.09 -4.70 -31.48
N THR A 458 -6.85 -5.80 -31.36
CA THR A 458 -6.59 -6.91 -30.42
C THR A 458 -6.12 -8.20 -31.11
N LEU A 459 -6.08 -8.23 -32.45
CA LEU A 459 -5.81 -9.44 -33.24
C LEU A 459 -4.33 -9.71 -33.57
N GLU A 460 -3.35 -8.99 -32.99
CA GLU A 460 -1.93 -9.34 -33.17
C GLU A 460 -1.36 -10.33 -32.14
N LYS A 461 -2.13 -10.78 -31.13
CA LYS A 461 -1.64 -11.76 -30.14
C LYS A 461 -2.66 -12.86 -29.83
N ARG A 462 -2.83 -13.82 -30.74
CA ARG A 462 -3.40 -15.13 -30.39
C ARG A 462 -2.33 -16.23 -30.40
N HIS A 463 -2.32 -16.95 -29.28
CA HIS A 463 -1.72 -18.26 -29.00
C HIS A 463 -0.22 -18.35 -28.67
N ASN A 464 0.06 -18.29 -27.36
CA ASN A 464 0.94 -19.25 -26.70
C ASN A 464 0.40 -19.48 -25.27
N VAL A 465 -0.51 -20.44 -25.13
CA VAL A 465 -0.75 -21.10 -23.84
C VAL A 465 0.27 -22.23 -23.79
N PRO A 466 1.20 -22.27 -22.82
CA PRO A 466 2.11 -23.41 -22.67
C PRO A 466 1.32 -24.69 -22.44
N LYS A 467 1.64 -25.75 -23.18
CA LYS A 467 1.06 -27.10 -23.08
C LYS A 467 1.38 -27.84 -21.76
N GLU A 468 1.77 -27.15 -20.70
CA GLU A 468 2.21 -27.74 -19.43
C GLU A 468 1.28 -27.36 -18.28
N CYS A 469 0.03 -27.79 -18.36
CA CYS A 469 -0.86 -27.96 -17.21
C CYS A 469 -1.81 -29.12 -17.50
N SER A 470 -1.23 -30.30 -17.68
CA SER A 470 -1.93 -31.58 -17.64
C SER A 470 -2.29 -31.90 -16.19
N CYS A 471 -3.51 -31.54 -15.77
CA CYS A 471 -4.13 -32.19 -14.61
C CYS A 471 -4.64 -33.57 -15.06
N PRO A 472 -4.18 -34.68 -14.46
CA PRO A 472 -4.59 -36.02 -14.83
C PRO A 472 -5.93 -36.31 -14.18
N ASN A 473 -7.05 -35.97 -14.83
CA ASN A 473 -8.37 -36.55 -14.52
C ASN A 473 -9.49 -36.23 -15.54
N ALA A 474 -9.18 -35.62 -16.69
CA ALA A 474 -10.19 -35.27 -17.70
C ALA A 474 -10.30 -36.26 -18.89
N GLU A 475 -9.51 -37.34 -18.92
CA GLU A 475 -9.48 -38.28 -20.07
C GLU A 475 -10.37 -39.52 -19.97
N ASN A 476 -11.14 -39.71 -18.87
CA ASN A 476 -11.94 -40.92 -18.68
C ASN A 476 -13.46 -40.77 -18.85
N THR A 477 -13.95 -39.69 -19.48
CA THR A 477 -15.40 -39.51 -19.70
C THR A 477 -15.82 -39.35 -21.17
N ALA A 478 -14.89 -39.50 -22.12
CA ALA A 478 -15.17 -39.36 -23.56
C ALA A 478 -14.87 -40.61 -24.40
N LEU A 479 -14.86 -41.80 -23.77
CA LEU A 479 -14.72 -43.10 -24.43
C LEU A 479 -15.83 -44.05 -23.97
N ASN A 480 -17.10 -43.70 -24.23
CA ASN A 480 -18.23 -44.65 -24.23
C ASN A 480 -19.48 -44.01 -24.87
N SER A 481 -19.41 -43.69 -26.15
CA SER A 481 -20.59 -43.55 -27.01
C SER A 481 -20.22 -43.75 -28.48
N SER A 482 -19.70 -44.93 -28.80
CA SER A 482 -19.50 -45.40 -30.17
C SER A 482 -20.77 -46.07 -30.69
N ALA A 483 -21.70 -45.29 -31.23
CA ALA A 483 -22.76 -45.81 -32.09
C ALA A 483 -22.51 -45.35 -33.53
N LYS A 484 -22.11 -46.30 -34.38
CA LYS A 484 -21.85 -46.12 -35.82
C LYS A 484 -23.13 -45.77 -36.61
N PRO A 485 -22.99 -45.12 -37.78
CA PRO A 485 -24.12 -44.67 -38.59
C PRO A 485 -24.71 -45.81 -39.44
N SER A 486 -26.04 -45.90 -39.51
CA SER A 486 -26.75 -46.66 -40.53
C SER A 486 -27.28 -45.70 -41.59
N ARG A 487 -26.77 -45.81 -42.82
CA ARG A 487 -27.44 -45.36 -44.03
C ARG A 487 -28.18 -46.56 -44.60
N TYR A 488 -29.50 -46.48 -44.74
CA TYR A 488 -30.22 -47.13 -45.84
C TYR A 488 -31.38 -46.24 -46.29
N LEU A 489 -31.65 -46.36 -47.58
CA LEU A 489 -32.56 -45.63 -48.45
C LEU A 489 -34.06 -45.85 -48.13
N ALA A 490 -34.86 -44.95 -48.75
CA ALA A 490 -36.32 -44.87 -48.89
C ALA A 490 -37.05 -44.08 -47.80
#